data_AF-A0A970G2L2-F1
#
_entry.id   AF-A0A970G2L2-F1
#
_cell.length_a   1.000
_cell.length_b   1.000
_cell.length_c   1.000
_cell.angle_alpha   90.00
_cell.angle_beta   90.00
_cell.angle_gamma   90.00
#
_symmetry.space_group_name_H-M   'P 1'
#
loop_
_entity.id
_entity.type
_entity.pdbx_description
1 polymer ?
#
loop_
_entity_poly.entity_id
_entity_poly.type
_entity_poly.pdbx_seq_one_letter_code
_entity_poly.pdbx_strand_id
1 'polypeptide(L)'
;MEENRVSVGARLQQVMDERNLRAVDLHDLIKPLCKKYGINISKSQLSQYINDFNEPGQRRLFILAQALDVNEAWLLGFDVARERKPLAATADERAQEFMSLFSALTEDQQITIIQAMKGIAAGK
;
A
#
# COMPACT_ATOMS: atom_id res chain seq x y z
N MET A 1 -7.76 -20.61 -19.64
CA MET A 1 -8.14 -21.08 -18.29
C MET A 1 -8.01 -19.87 -17.41
N GLU A 2 -9.13 -19.26 -17.06
CA GLU A 2 -9.14 -18.10 -16.17
C GLU A 2 -8.71 -18.62 -14.80
N GLU A 3 -7.50 -18.27 -14.40
CA GLU A 3 -6.94 -18.57 -13.09
C GLU A 3 -7.98 -18.13 -12.05
N ASN A 4 -8.38 -19.03 -11.15
CA ASN A 4 -9.42 -18.80 -10.16
C ASN A 4 -8.96 -17.75 -9.13
N ARG A 5 -8.95 -16.47 -9.54
CA ARG A 5 -8.51 -15.34 -8.72
C ARG A 5 -9.67 -14.92 -7.82
N VAL A 6 -9.36 -14.75 -6.54
CA VAL A 6 -10.32 -14.21 -5.56
C VAL A 6 -10.64 -12.77 -5.95
N SER A 7 -11.91 -12.38 -6.01
CA SER A 7 -12.31 -11.02 -6.37
C SER A 7 -11.86 -9.98 -5.34
N VAL A 8 -11.80 -8.72 -5.76
CA VAL A 8 -11.49 -7.60 -4.87
C VAL A 8 -12.53 -7.50 -3.75
N GLY A 9 -13.83 -7.68 -4.05
CA GLY A 9 -14.89 -7.64 -3.05
C GLY A 9 -14.76 -8.77 -2.04
N ALA A 10 -14.45 -9.99 -2.47
CA ALA A 10 -14.17 -11.10 -1.56
C ALA A 10 -12.97 -10.81 -0.64
N ARG A 11 -11.89 -10.21 -1.16
CA ARG A 11 -10.74 -9.78 -0.33
C ARG A 11 -11.10 -8.65 0.63
N LEU A 12 -11.89 -7.67 0.19
CA LEU A 12 -12.39 -6.60 1.05
C LEU A 12 -13.24 -7.16 2.19
N GLN A 13 -14.19 -8.04 1.86
CA GLN A 13 -15.07 -8.69 2.84
C GLN A 13 -14.26 -9.52 3.83
N GLN A 14 -13.27 -10.29 3.35
CA GLN A 14 -12.35 -11.03 4.21
C GLN A 14 -11.68 -10.12 5.25
N VAL A 15 -11.09 -9.00 4.83
CA VAL A 15 -10.43 -8.08 5.77
C VAL A 15 -11.44 -7.43 6.72
N MET A 16 -12.63 -7.11 6.23
CA MET A 16 -13.69 -6.51 7.04
C MET A 16 -14.17 -7.46 8.13
N ASP A 17 -14.41 -8.73 7.80
CA ASP A 17 -14.88 -9.75 8.76
C ASP A 17 -13.83 -10.01 9.85
N GLU A 18 -12.56 -10.21 9.45
CA GLU A 18 -11.45 -10.43 10.38
C GLU A 18 -11.22 -9.26 11.34
N ARG A 19 -11.49 -8.03 10.89
CA ARG A 19 -11.33 -6.81 11.69
C ARG A 19 -12.64 -6.31 12.30
N ASN A 20 -13.74 -7.06 12.14
CA ASN A 20 -15.07 -6.70 12.58
C ASN A 20 -15.51 -5.28 12.11
N LEU A 21 -15.23 -4.94 10.86
CA LEU A 21 -15.54 -3.66 10.23
C LEU A 21 -16.87 -3.73 9.47
N ARG A 22 -17.74 -2.76 9.67
CA ARG A 22 -18.88 -2.52 8.78
C ARG A 22 -18.44 -1.63 7.62
N ALA A 23 -19.25 -1.57 6.55
CA ALA A 23 -18.99 -0.70 5.41
C ALA A 23 -18.86 0.79 5.80
N VAL A 24 -19.59 1.23 6.84
CA VAL A 24 -19.45 2.58 7.40
C VAL A 24 -18.10 2.80 8.07
N ASP A 25 -17.57 1.80 8.77
CA ASP A 25 -16.30 1.89 9.47
C ASP A 25 -15.14 1.93 8.46
N LEU A 26 -15.19 1.09 7.42
CA LEU A 26 -14.24 1.14 6.29
C LEU A 26 -14.32 2.49 5.55
N HIS A 27 -15.53 3.02 5.34
CA HIS A 27 -15.69 4.33 4.73
C HIS A 27 -15.05 5.44 5.57
N ASP A 28 -15.17 5.37 6.90
CA ASP A 28 -14.55 6.34 7.80
C ASP A 28 -13.02 6.20 7.86
N LEU A 29 -12.51 4.97 7.75
CA LEU A 29 -11.08 4.66 7.65
C LEU A 29 -10.43 5.27 6.39
N ILE A 30 -11.10 5.25 5.23
CA ILE A 30 -10.55 5.78 3.97
C ILE A 30 -10.68 7.30 3.83
N LYS A 31 -11.62 7.95 4.53
CA LYS A 31 -11.85 9.42 4.47
C LYS A 31 -10.58 10.28 4.54
N PRO A 32 -9.66 10.10 5.50
CA PRO A 32 -8.45 10.93 5.58
C PRO A 32 -7.54 10.77 4.36
N LEU A 33 -7.42 9.55 3.83
CA LEU A 33 -6.63 9.27 2.63
C LEU A 33 -7.31 9.84 1.37
N CYS A 34 -8.62 9.66 1.25
CA CYS A 34 -9.44 10.30 0.21
C CYS A 34 -9.19 11.82 0.14
N LYS A 35 -9.21 12.50 1.30
CA LYS A 35 -8.90 13.94 1.40
C LYS A 35 -7.45 14.24 1.01
N LYS A 36 -6.49 13.46 1.50
CA LYS A 36 -5.05 13.63 1.23
C LYS A 36 -4.71 13.55 -0.26
N TYR A 37 -5.32 12.61 -0.97
CA TYR A 37 -5.01 12.32 -2.38
C TYR A 37 -6.02 12.93 -3.38
N GLY A 38 -7.00 13.69 -2.90
CA GLY A 38 -8.05 14.29 -3.74
C GLY A 38 -8.90 13.26 -4.48
N ILE A 39 -9.19 12.13 -3.84
CA ILE A 39 -9.96 11.01 -4.41
C ILE A 39 -11.26 10.87 -3.63
N ASN A 40 -12.39 10.78 -4.31
CA ASN A 40 -13.69 10.50 -3.68
C ASN A 40 -14.10 9.04 -3.88
N ILE A 41 -14.49 8.40 -2.78
CA ILE A 41 -15.14 7.08 -2.75
C ILE A 41 -16.39 7.25 -1.88
N SER A 42 -17.57 7.26 -2.51
CA SER A 42 -18.84 7.34 -1.79
C SER A 42 -19.20 6.02 -1.11
N LYS A 43 -20.10 6.06 -0.11
CA LYS A 43 -20.65 4.86 0.54
C LYS A 43 -21.24 3.87 -0.46
N SER A 44 -21.97 4.36 -1.48
CA SER A 44 -22.56 3.53 -2.53
C SER A 44 -21.49 2.82 -3.37
N GLN A 45 -20.46 3.54 -3.80
CA GLN A 45 -19.34 2.95 -4.54
C GLN A 45 -18.61 1.91 -3.69
N LEU A 46 -18.38 2.19 -2.40
CA LEU A 46 -17.74 1.23 -1.51
C LEU A 46 -18.57 -0.05 -1.36
N SER A 47 -19.90 0.07 -1.20
CA SER A 47 -20.80 -1.09 -1.18
C SER A 47 -20.76 -1.87 -2.50
N GLN A 48 -20.66 -1.20 -3.65
CA GLN A 48 -20.52 -1.88 -4.94
C GLN A 48 -19.21 -2.66 -5.04
N TYR A 49 -18.11 -2.12 -4.49
CA TYR A 49 -16.82 -2.82 -4.44
C TYR A 49 -16.86 -4.05 -3.54
N ILE A 50 -17.47 -3.94 -2.35
CA ILE A 50 -17.57 -5.06 -1.39
C ILE A 50 -18.40 -6.21 -1.96
N ASN A 51 -19.47 -5.90 -2.69
CA ASN A 51 -20.38 -6.91 -3.26
C ASN A 51 -20.02 -7.31 -4.71
N ASP A 52 -18.80 -6.99 -5.18
CA ASP A 52 -18.31 -7.34 -6.53
C ASP A 52 -19.18 -6.84 -7.71
N PHE A 53 -20.01 -5.81 -7.49
CA PHE A 53 -20.79 -5.19 -8.59
C PHE A 53 -19.92 -4.35 -9.52
N ASN A 54 -18.80 -3.83 -9.02
CA ASN A 54 -17.86 -3.01 -9.76
C ASN A 54 -16.48 -3.12 -9.12
N GLU A 55 -15.41 -2.97 -9.89
CA GLU A 55 -14.05 -2.97 -9.36
C GLU A 55 -13.51 -1.54 -9.15
N PRO A 56 -12.71 -1.33 -8.10
CA PRO A 56 -12.03 -0.05 -7.92
C PRO A 56 -10.89 0.10 -8.94
N GLY A 57 -10.89 1.20 -9.69
CA GLY A 57 -9.71 1.57 -10.48
C GLY A 57 -8.47 1.83 -9.62
N GLN A 58 -7.28 1.80 -10.22
CA GLN A 58 -5.96 1.82 -9.54
C GLN A 58 -5.85 2.81 -8.38
N ARG A 59 -6.25 4.08 -8.60
CA ARG A 59 -6.19 5.13 -7.55
C ARG A 59 -7.06 4.80 -6.33
N ARG A 60 -8.24 4.22 -6.53
CA ARG A 60 -9.16 3.85 -5.43
C ARG A 60 -8.71 2.57 -4.75
N LEU A 61 -8.21 1.59 -5.51
CA LEU A 61 -7.60 0.38 -4.97
C LEU A 61 -6.44 0.74 -4.04
N PHE A 62 -5.56 1.65 -4.45
CA PHE A 62 -4.46 2.14 -3.61
C PHE A 62 -4.94 2.70 -2.27
N ILE A 63 -6.01 3.51 -2.27
CA ILE A 63 -6.59 4.06 -1.03
C ILE A 63 -7.12 2.95 -0.12
N LEU A 64 -7.84 1.98 -0.69
CA LEU A 64 -8.39 0.84 0.06
C LEU A 64 -7.26 -0.02 0.66
N ALA A 65 -6.28 -0.37 -0.16
CA ALA A 65 -5.12 -1.15 0.25
C ALA A 65 -4.30 -0.43 1.33
N GLN A 66 -4.13 0.89 1.22
CA GLN A 66 -3.40 1.68 2.20
C GLN A 66 -4.15 1.82 3.51
N ALA A 67 -5.47 2.06 3.47
CA ALA A 67 -6.29 2.16 4.67
C ALA A 67 -6.33 0.82 5.43
N LEU A 68 -6.44 -0.27 4.69
CA LEU A 68 -6.47 -1.63 5.24
C LEU A 68 -5.07 -2.20 5.53
N ASP A 69 -4.00 -1.49 5.21
CA ASP A 69 -2.62 -1.97 5.36
C ASP A 69 -2.40 -3.36 4.72
N VAL A 70 -2.88 -3.51 3.48
CA VAL A 70 -2.69 -4.72 2.67
C VAL A 70 -2.02 -4.38 1.34
N ASN A 71 -1.38 -5.38 0.75
CA ASN A 71 -0.74 -5.33 -0.56
C ASN A 71 -1.80 -5.19 -1.66
N GLU A 72 -1.59 -4.26 -2.60
CA GLU A 72 -2.50 -3.99 -3.72
C GLU A 72 -2.69 -5.23 -4.62
N ALA A 73 -1.64 -6.00 -4.87
CA ALA A 73 -1.73 -7.23 -5.66
C ALA A 73 -2.50 -8.32 -4.92
N TRP A 74 -2.31 -8.46 -3.61
CA TRP A 74 -3.13 -9.38 -2.82
C TRP A 74 -4.62 -8.99 -2.87
N LEU A 75 -4.90 -7.69 -2.77
CA LEU A 75 -6.26 -7.16 -2.85
C LEU A 75 -6.89 -7.35 -4.23
N LEU A 76 -6.10 -7.37 -5.30
CA LEU A 76 -6.50 -7.74 -6.67
C LEU A 76 -6.69 -9.25 -6.88
N GLY A 77 -6.47 -10.07 -5.85
CA GLY A 77 -6.69 -11.51 -5.92
C GLY A 77 -5.46 -12.33 -6.30
N PHE A 78 -4.27 -11.71 -6.44
CA PHE A 78 -3.04 -12.46 -6.68
C PHE A 78 -2.62 -13.24 -5.42
N ASP A 79 -2.00 -14.40 -5.64
CA ASP A 79 -1.43 -15.22 -4.57
C ASP A 79 -0.06 -14.67 -4.13
N VAL A 80 -0.10 -13.60 -3.34
CA VAL A 80 1.07 -12.93 -2.77
C VAL A 80 0.85 -12.64 -1.29
N ALA A 81 1.90 -12.22 -0.58
CA ALA A 81 1.76 -11.83 0.81
C ALA A 81 0.75 -10.67 0.97
N ARG A 82 -0.19 -10.86 1.90
CA ARG A 82 -1.23 -9.86 2.22
C ARG A 82 -0.66 -8.57 2.76
N GLU A 83 0.35 -8.66 3.62
CA GLU A 83 0.89 -7.50 4.32
C GLU A 83 1.64 -6.58 3.37
N ARG A 84 1.51 -5.26 3.59
CA ARG A 84 2.35 -4.30 2.89
C ARG A 84 3.77 -4.47 3.41
N LYS A 85 4.67 -4.91 2.55
CA LYS A 85 6.10 -4.73 2.81
C LYS A 85 6.40 -3.23 2.67
N PRO A 86 6.97 -2.56 3.68
CA PRO A 86 7.46 -1.19 3.49
C PRO A 86 8.44 -1.19 2.31
N LEU A 87 8.57 -0.09 1.55
CA LEU A 87 9.57 -0.01 0.46
C LEU A 87 10.99 -0.37 0.95
N ALA A 88 11.28 -0.18 2.24
CA ALA A 88 12.53 -0.62 2.88
C ALA A 88 12.69 -2.15 2.95
N ALA A 89 11.60 -2.92 2.93
CA ALA A 89 11.61 -4.39 2.92
C ALA A 89 11.67 -4.99 1.50
N THR A 90 11.58 -4.16 0.46
CA THR A 90 11.96 -4.50 -0.93
C THR A 90 13.35 -4.01 -1.29
N ALA A 91 14.09 -3.47 -0.31
CA ALA A 91 15.52 -3.28 -0.44
C ALA A 91 16.14 -4.64 -0.79
N ASP A 92 16.63 -4.76 -2.02
CA ASP A 92 17.67 -5.73 -2.38
C ASP A 92 18.78 -5.66 -1.31
N GLU A 93 19.57 -6.72 -1.13
CA GLU A 93 20.54 -6.89 -0.04
C GLU A 93 21.39 -5.61 0.18
N ARG A 94 21.73 -4.92 -0.91
CA ARG A 94 22.46 -3.64 -0.93
C ARG A 94 21.76 -2.49 -0.20
N ALA A 95 20.44 -2.36 -0.32
CA ALA A 95 19.70 -1.30 0.35
C ALA A 95 19.48 -1.62 1.84
N GLN A 96 19.43 -2.90 2.22
CA GLN A 96 19.43 -3.31 3.63
C GLN A 96 20.80 -3.05 4.27
N GLU A 97 21.87 -3.43 3.57
CA GLU A 97 23.26 -3.14 3.96
C GLU A 97 23.49 -1.63 4.09
N PHE A 98 23.03 -0.83 3.13
CA PHE A 98 23.11 0.63 3.20
C PHE A 98 22.42 1.18 4.44
N MET A 99 21.18 0.77 4.73
CA MET A 99 20.45 1.25 5.91
C MET A 99 21.15 0.86 7.21
N SER A 100 21.69 -0.35 7.28
CA SER A 100 22.47 -0.82 8.43
C SER A 100 23.72 0.04 8.64
N LEU A 101 24.55 0.20 7.61
CA LEU A 101 25.77 1.00 7.69
C LEU A 101 25.48 2.47 7.98
N PHE A 102 24.50 3.06 7.29
CA PHE A 102 24.14 4.47 7.43
C PHE A 102 23.67 4.80 8.86
N SER A 103 22.89 3.92 9.47
CA SER A 103 22.42 4.10 10.86
C SER A 103 23.54 4.03 11.92
N ALA A 104 24.66 3.40 11.59
CA ALA A 104 25.82 3.27 12.49
C ALA A 104 26.78 4.47 12.43
N LEU A 105 26.56 5.42 11.52
CA LEU A 105 27.40 6.60 11.31
C LEU A 105 26.99 7.78 12.20
N THR A 106 27.92 8.72 12.43
CA THR A 106 27.63 10.01 13.06
C THR A 106 26.84 10.93 12.11
N GLU A 107 26.22 11.98 12.65
CA GLU A 107 25.49 12.96 11.84
C GLU A 107 26.36 13.59 10.74
N ASP A 108 27.59 13.98 11.05
CA ASP A 108 28.53 14.56 10.07
C ASP A 108 28.89 13.57 8.95
N GLN A 109 29.04 12.29 9.29
CA GLN A 109 29.31 11.23 8.32
C GLN A 109 28.08 10.97 7.45
N GLN A 110 26.88 10.93 8.02
CA GLN A 110 25.64 10.80 7.28
C GLN A 110 25.44 11.96 6.29
N ILE A 111 25.73 13.20 6.70
CA ILE A 111 25.69 14.39 5.83
C ILE A 111 26.64 14.21 4.64
N THR A 112 27.86 13.75 4.89
CA THR A 112 28.87 13.52 3.86
C THR A 112 28.41 12.47 2.84
N ILE A 113 27.86 11.35 3.31
CA ILE A 113 27.32 10.29 2.44
C ILE A 113 26.14 10.79 1.60
N ILE A 114 25.22 11.57 2.19
CA ILE A 114 24.10 12.17 1.44
C ILE A 114 24.60 13.09 0.34
N GLN A 115 25.62 13.91 0.59
CA GLN A 115 26.21 14.79 -0.42
C GLN A 115 26.83 14.01 -1.58
N ALA A 116 27.56 12.93 -1.29
CA ALA A 116 28.12 12.05 -2.31
C ALA A 116 27.02 11.40 -3.17
N MET A 117 25.96 10.88 -2.54
CA MET A 117 24.81 10.31 -3.26
C MET A 117 24.12 11.33 -4.17
N LYS A 118 23.94 12.57 -3.70
CA LYS A 118 23.38 13.67 -4.50
C LYS A 118 24.25 13.99 -5.71
N GLY A 119 25.58 14.00 -5.55
CA GLY A 119 26.51 14.22 -6.66
C GLY A 119 26.40 13.14 -7.75
N ILE A 120 26.32 11.87 -7.35
CA ILE A 120 26.14 10.74 -8.27
C ILE A 120 24.79 10.82 -9.00
N ALA A 121 23.71 11.18 -8.29
CA ALA A 121 22.38 11.27 -8.85
C ALA A 121 22.20 12.46 -9.81
N ALA A 122 22.87 13.58 -9.57
CA ALA A 122 22.85 14.76 -10.43
C ALA A 122 23.68 14.60 -11.71
N GLY A 123 24.57 13.59 -11.77
CA GLY A 123 25.36 13.25 -12.95
C GLY A 123 24.65 12.31 -13.94
N LYS A 124 23.35 12.05 -13.76
CA LYS A 124 22.51 11.25 -14.66
C LYS A 124 21.45 12.10 -15.35
#